data_AF-A0A0I9ZRC8-F1
#
_entry.id   AF-A0A0I9ZRC8-F1
#
_cell.length_a   1.000
_cell.length_b   1.000
_cell.length_c   1.000
_cell.angle_alpha   90.00
_cell.angle_beta   90.00
_cell.angle_gamma   90.00
#
_symmetry.space_group_name_H-M   'P 1'
#
loop_
_entity.id
_entity.type
_entity.pdbx_description
1 polymer ?
#
loop_
_entity_poly.entity_id
_entity_poly.type
_entity_poly.pdbx_seq_one_letter_code
_entity_poly.pdbx_strand_id
1 'polypeptide(L)'
;MSERAAQYQTQITGHPARTEAYRVDGVDFDGFKDGALIEVKSYYSNLIENGQWKWFFSKQQNLIDQAKNQVRVAKGTPVRWVFAEAETMALMKKMFDDAGLEGMIGYVVVPPQ
;
A
#
# COMPACT_ATOMS: atom_id res chain seq x y z
N MET A 1 7.98 3.05 -10.18
CA MET A 1 8.66 2.81 -8.89
C MET A 1 10.10 3.32 -8.95
N SER A 2 10.65 3.86 -7.87
CA SER A 2 12.07 4.23 -7.75
C SER A 2 12.92 3.01 -7.32
N GLU A 3 14.25 3.08 -7.44
CA GLU A 3 15.14 1.97 -7.01
C GLU A 3 14.98 1.66 -5.52
N ARG A 4 14.96 2.70 -4.68
CA ARG A 4 14.74 2.55 -3.24
C ARG A 4 13.39 1.92 -2.91
N ALA A 5 12.32 2.29 -3.62
CA ALA A 5 11.01 1.66 -3.43
C ALA A 5 11.01 0.17 -3.87
N ALA A 6 11.78 -0.18 -4.89
CA ALA A 6 11.94 -1.57 -5.33
C ALA A 6 12.72 -2.42 -4.31
N GLN A 7 13.80 -1.87 -3.75
CA GLN A 7 14.54 -2.50 -2.65
C GLN A 7 13.66 -2.71 -1.43
N TYR A 8 12.89 -1.69 -1.03
CA TYR A 8 11.97 -1.80 0.09
C TYR A 8 10.85 -2.81 -0.16
N GLN A 9 10.23 -2.82 -1.35
CA GLN A 9 9.28 -3.88 -1.71
C GLN A 9 9.90 -5.27 -1.57
N THR A 10 11.12 -5.46 -2.09
CA THR A 10 11.85 -6.73 -1.99
C THR A 10 12.14 -7.12 -0.54
N GLN A 11 12.47 -6.16 0.33
CA GLN A 11 12.63 -6.40 1.78
C GLN A 11 11.34 -6.96 2.40
N ILE A 12 10.17 -6.43 2.04
CA ILE A 12 8.89 -6.84 2.62
C ILE A 12 8.42 -8.19 2.04
N THR A 13 8.47 -8.33 0.72
CA THR A 13 7.90 -9.48 0.01
C THR A 13 8.87 -10.66 -0.05
N GLY A 14 10.18 -10.42 -0.08
CA GLY A 14 11.21 -11.43 -0.36
C GLY A 14 11.38 -11.74 -1.85
N HIS A 15 10.65 -11.02 -2.73
CA HIS A 15 10.63 -11.24 -4.17
C HIS A 15 11.19 -10.03 -4.93
N PRO A 16 11.87 -10.22 -6.07
CA PRO A 16 12.36 -9.12 -6.88
C PRO A 16 11.22 -8.20 -7.32
N ALA A 17 11.27 -6.95 -6.87
CA ALA A 17 10.31 -5.94 -7.30
C ALA A 17 10.43 -5.67 -8.81
N ARG A 18 9.33 -5.18 -9.41
CA ARG A 18 9.18 -4.81 -10.85
C ARG A 18 9.07 -5.97 -11.85
N THR A 19 9.51 -7.17 -11.51
CA THR A 19 9.42 -8.33 -12.39
C THR A 19 8.32 -9.30 -11.97
N GLU A 20 7.95 -9.29 -10.69
CA GLU A 20 6.94 -10.17 -10.12
C GLU A 20 5.82 -9.34 -9.51
N ALA A 21 4.58 -9.64 -9.90
CA ALA A 21 3.36 -9.14 -9.29
C ALA A 21 2.47 -10.32 -8.96
N TYR A 22 1.85 -10.32 -7.78
CA TYR A 22 0.85 -11.32 -7.41
C TYR A 22 -0.52 -10.84 -7.91
N ARG A 23 -1.03 -11.48 -8.97
CA ARG A 23 -2.26 -11.03 -9.64
C ARG A 23 -3.46 -11.89 -9.25
N VAL A 24 -4.52 -11.26 -8.76
CA VAL A 24 -5.81 -11.89 -8.42
C VAL A 24 -6.91 -11.23 -9.23
N ASP A 25 -7.62 -12.00 -10.06
CA ASP A 25 -8.70 -11.51 -10.91
C ASP A 25 -8.35 -10.22 -11.69
N GLY A 26 -7.11 -10.15 -12.19
CA GLY A 26 -6.61 -9.01 -12.97
C GLY A 26 -6.07 -7.84 -12.14
N VAL A 27 -6.25 -7.82 -10.81
CA VAL A 27 -5.74 -6.79 -9.90
C VAL A 27 -4.40 -7.24 -9.30
N ASP A 28 -3.44 -6.31 -9.29
CA ASP A 28 -2.09 -6.55 -8.78
C ASP A 28 -1.96 -6.29 -7.29
N PHE A 29 -1.07 -7.08 -6.70
CA PHE A 29 -0.47 -6.92 -5.38
C PHE A 29 1.04 -7.06 -5.52
N ASP A 30 1.78 -6.48 -4.59
CA ASP A 30 3.24 -6.57 -4.56
C ASP A 30 3.73 -7.95 -4.12
N GLY A 31 2.89 -8.74 -3.44
CA GLY A 31 3.19 -10.13 -3.09
C GLY A 31 2.06 -10.83 -2.33
N PHE A 32 2.32 -12.08 -1.95
CA PHE A 32 1.48 -12.86 -1.04
C PHE A 32 2.36 -13.46 0.06
N LYS A 33 2.04 -13.18 1.33
CA LYS A 33 2.88 -13.58 2.47
C LYS A 33 2.02 -13.77 3.72
N ASP A 34 2.32 -14.81 4.49
CA ASP A 34 1.63 -15.16 5.73
C ASP A 34 0.09 -15.20 5.61
N GLY A 35 -0.39 -15.74 4.49
CA GLY A 35 -1.82 -15.86 4.20
C GLY A 35 -2.51 -14.55 3.77
N ALA A 36 -1.78 -13.47 3.54
CA ALA A 36 -2.32 -12.16 3.15
C ALA A 36 -1.79 -11.68 1.80
N LEU A 37 -2.62 -10.94 1.07
CA LEU A 37 -2.27 -10.20 -0.14
C LEU A 37 -1.59 -8.88 0.28
N ILE A 38 -0.38 -8.65 -0.20
CA ILE A 38 0.51 -7.59 0.29
C ILE A 38 0.60 -6.45 -0.71
N GLU A 39 0.39 -5.23 -0.25
CA GLU A 39 0.74 -3.99 -0.94
C GLU A 39 1.81 -3.26 -0.13
N VAL A 40 2.83 -2.71 -0.79
CA VAL A 40 3.96 -2.03 -0.15
C VAL A 40 4.01 -0.56 -0.57
N LYS A 41 4.01 0.34 0.41
CA LYS A 41 4.15 1.78 0.21
C LYS A 41 5.38 2.32 0.93
N SER A 42 6.15 3.14 0.23
CA SER A 42 7.33 3.82 0.78
C SER A 42 7.58 5.12 0.03
N TYR A 43 8.31 6.04 0.65
CA TYR A 43 8.72 7.33 0.08
C TYR A 43 7.52 8.21 -0.29
N TYR A 44 6.53 8.25 0.60
CA TYR A 44 5.40 9.18 0.52
C TYR A 44 5.49 10.31 1.54
N SER A 45 6.34 10.20 2.56
CA SER A 45 6.52 11.24 3.58
C SER A 45 6.97 12.59 3.00
N ASN A 46 7.75 12.57 1.90
CA ASN A 46 8.12 13.78 1.16
C ASN A 46 6.94 14.49 0.46
N LEU A 47 5.79 13.82 0.35
CA LEU A 47 4.53 14.34 -0.20
C LEU A 47 3.58 14.83 0.91
N ILE A 48 4.02 14.80 2.17
CA ILE A 48 3.26 15.25 3.33
C ILE A 48 3.87 16.56 3.84
N GLU A 49 3.02 17.48 4.26
CA GLU A 49 3.37 18.76 4.89
C GLU A 49 2.31 19.10 5.92
N ASN A 50 2.73 19.40 7.16
CA ASN A 50 1.84 19.70 8.28
C ASN A 50 0.75 18.63 8.51
N GLY A 51 1.10 17.35 8.38
CA GLY A 51 0.19 16.21 8.57
C GLY A 51 -0.88 16.07 7.48
N GLN A 52 -0.74 16.75 6.35
CA GLN A 52 -1.64 16.68 5.20
C GLN A 52 -0.86 16.39 3.92
N TRP A 53 -1.53 15.85 2.90
CA TRP A 53 -0.94 15.77 1.57
C TRP A 53 -0.60 17.18 1.07
N LYS A 54 0.58 17.35 0.48
CA LYS A 54 0.93 18.59 -0.22
C LYS A 54 -0.11 18.90 -1.29
N TRP A 55 -0.44 20.17 -1.47
CA TRP A 55 -1.51 20.64 -2.35
C TRP A 55 -1.37 20.17 -3.81
N PHE A 56 -0.14 19.91 -4.27
CA PHE A 56 0.13 19.43 -5.62
C PHE A 56 0.05 17.90 -5.76
N PHE A 57 -0.10 17.16 -4.66
CA PHE A 57 -0.32 15.72 -4.72
C PHE A 57 -1.75 15.44 -5.17
N SER A 58 -1.90 14.74 -6.29
CA SER A 58 -3.18 14.51 -6.97
C SER A 58 -3.51 13.02 -7.18
N LYS A 59 -2.79 12.11 -6.52
CA LYS A 59 -2.96 10.65 -6.69
C LYS A 59 -3.78 9.98 -5.59
N GLN A 60 -4.43 10.75 -4.72
CA GLN A 60 -5.27 10.26 -3.62
C GLN A 60 -6.37 9.34 -4.14
N GLN A 61 -7.10 9.77 -5.19
CA GLN A 61 -8.18 8.96 -5.77
C GLN A 61 -7.65 7.64 -6.34
N ASN A 62 -6.49 7.65 -7.00
CA ASN A 62 -5.88 6.44 -7.54
C ASN A 62 -5.52 5.43 -6.43
N LEU A 63 -5.09 5.91 -5.26
CA LEU A 63 -4.81 5.04 -4.10
C LEU A 63 -6.10 4.44 -3.54
N ILE A 64 -7.17 5.23 -3.44
CA ILE A 64 -8.50 4.75 -3.01
C ILE A 64 -9.02 3.70 -3.99
N ASP A 65 -8.91 3.94 -5.30
CA ASP A 65 -9.40 3.02 -6.32
C ASP A 65 -8.57 1.73 -6.35
N GLN A 66 -7.25 1.81 -6.12
CA GLN A 66 -6.40 0.64 -5.93
C GLN A 66 -6.89 -0.20 -4.73
N ALA A 67 -7.07 0.43 -3.57
CA ALA A 67 -7.49 -0.23 -2.34
C ALA A 67 -8.88 -0.89 -2.51
N LYS A 68 -9.86 -0.19 -3.10
CA LYS A 68 -11.19 -0.73 -3.39
C LYS A 68 -11.13 -1.95 -4.30
N ASN A 69 -10.34 -1.89 -5.36
CA ASN A 69 -10.20 -3.00 -6.29
C ASN A 69 -9.55 -4.22 -5.63
N GLN A 70 -8.51 -4.00 -4.83
CA GLN A 70 -7.82 -5.05 -4.09
C GLN A 70 -8.75 -5.75 -3.10
N VAL A 71 -9.48 -4.98 -2.27
CA VAL A 71 -10.47 -5.54 -1.35
C VAL A 71 -11.54 -6.34 -2.10
N ARG A 72 -12.03 -5.81 -3.23
CA ARG A 72 -13.05 -6.48 -4.06
C ARG A 72 -12.58 -7.85 -4.58
N VAL A 73 -11.34 -7.96 -5.06
CA VAL A 73 -10.83 -9.23 -5.62
C VAL A 73 -10.31 -10.21 -4.57
N ALA A 74 -10.10 -9.76 -3.33
CA ALA A 74 -9.50 -10.59 -2.30
C ALA A 74 -10.39 -11.77 -1.86
N LYS A 75 -11.72 -11.68 -2.06
CA LYS A 75 -12.70 -12.76 -1.83
C LYS A 75 -12.53 -13.49 -0.47
N GLY A 76 -12.28 -12.72 0.60
CA GLY A 76 -12.09 -13.26 1.95
C GLY A 76 -10.63 -13.53 2.33
N THR A 77 -9.69 -13.44 1.39
CA THR A 77 -8.26 -13.40 1.68
C THR A 77 -7.92 -12.06 2.35
N PRO A 78 -7.18 -12.03 3.46
CA PRO A 78 -6.78 -10.77 4.08
C PRO A 78 -5.95 -9.88 3.13
N VAL A 79 -6.27 -8.59 3.07
CA VAL A 79 -5.45 -7.57 2.38
C VAL A 79 -4.64 -6.82 3.43
N ARG A 80 -3.34 -6.65 3.19
CA ARG A 80 -2.43 -5.95 4.09
C ARG A 80 -1.60 -4.93 3.32
N TRP A 81 -1.70 -3.67 3.73
CA TRP A 81 -0.85 -2.59 3.25
C TRP A 81 0.29 -2.36 4.25
N VAL A 82 1.52 -2.45 3.77
CA VAL A 82 2.76 -2.32 4.54
C VAL A 82 3.43 -1.01 4.18
N PHE A 83 3.78 -0.21 5.18
CA PHE A 83 4.28 1.15 5.02
C PHE A 83 5.68 1.29 5.61
N ALA A 84 6.57 1.98 4.90
CA ALA A 84 7.85 2.40 5.47
C ALA A 84 7.66 3.48 6.54
N GLU A 85 6.75 4.44 6.29
CA GLU A 85 6.55 5.61 7.15
C GLU A 85 5.20 5.58 7.88
N ALA A 86 5.24 5.73 9.21
CA ALA A 86 4.05 5.74 10.05
C ALA A 86 3.08 6.89 9.74
N GLU A 87 3.60 8.08 9.42
CA GLU A 87 2.77 9.25 9.07
C GLU A 87 2.00 9.01 7.76
N THR A 88 2.65 8.40 6.76
CA THR A 88 1.98 7.99 5.51
C THR A 88 0.88 6.97 5.79
N MET A 89 1.16 5.97 6.64
CA MET A 89 0.16 4.97 7.02
C MET A 89 -1.06 5.63 7.66
N ALA A 90 -0.86 6.53 8.63
CA ALA A 90 -1.96 7.21 9.31
C ALA A 90 -2.83 8.04 8.35
N LEU A 91 -2.19 8.78 7.44
CA LEU A 91 -2.89 9.62 6.47
C LEU A 91 -3.66 8.78 5.43
N MET A 92 -3.06 7.70 4.92
CA MET A 92 -3.74 6.78 3.99
C MET A 92 -4.86 6.00 4.68
N LYS A 93 -4.65 5.54 5.92
CA LYS A 93 -5.70 4.88 6.71
C LYS A 93 -6.92 5.78 6.84
N LYS A 94 -6.73 7.04 7.26
CA LYS A 94 -7.84 8.00 7.35
C LYS A 94 -8.56 8.15 6.01
N MET A 95 -7.80 8.32 4.93
CA MET A 95 -8.35 8.45 3.57
C MET A 95 -9.16 7.21 3.13
N PHE A 96 -8.73 6.01 3.52
CA PHE A 96 -9.44 4.76 3.22
C PHE A 96 -10.67 4.56 4.09
N ASP A 97 -10.61 4.91 5.38
CA ASP A 97 -11.76 4.90 6.27
C ASP A 97 -12.85 5.86 5.75
N ASP A 98 -12.47 7.09 5.38
CA ASP A 98 -13.37 8.09 4.77
C ASP A 98 -13.97 7.60 3.43
N ALA A 99 -13.30 6.66 2.77
CA ALA A 99 -13.76 6.02 1.53
C ALA A 99 -14.58 4.73 1.74
N GLY A 100 -14.87 4.36 3.00
CA GLY A 100 -15.67 3.20 3.37
C GLY A 100 -14.92 1.87 3.42
N LEU A 101 -13.59 1.89 3.57
CA LEU A 101 -12.74 0.69 3.65
C LEU A 101 -12.30 0.35 5.09
N GLU A 102 -12.93 0.96 6.10
CA GLU A 102 -12.63 0.70 7.50
C GLU A 102 -12.76 -0.79 7.83
N GLY A 103 -11.74 -1.35 8.48
CA GLY A 103 -11.69 -2.77 8.87
C GLY A 103 -11.46 -3.77 7.72
N MET A 104 -11.40 -3.31 6.46
CA MET A 104 -11.20 -4.19 5.30
C MET A 104 -9.73 -4.42 4.96
N ILE A 105 -8.84 -3.54 5.44
CA ILE A 105 -7.40 -3.56 5.16
C ILE A 105 -6.64 -3.59 6.48
N GLY A 106 -5.68 -4.50 6.61
CA GLY A 106 -4.69 -4.47 7.69
C GLY A 106 -3.55 -3.51 7.38
N TYR A 107 -3.13 -2.71 8.37
CA TYR A 107 -2.05 -1.73 8.23
C TYR A 107 -0.86 -2.16 9.07
N VAL A 108 0.34 -2.18 8.48
CA VAL A 108 1.59 -2.51 9.17
C VAL A 108 2.66 -1.48 8.82
N VAL A 109 3.46 -1.06 9.81
CA VAL A 109 4.62 -0.20 9.58
C VAL A 109 5.89 -1.03 9.77
N VAL A 110 6.77 -1.04 8.77
CA VAL A 110 8.07 -1.71 8.81
C VAL A 110 9.12 -0.74 8.27
N PRO A 111 10.05 -0.22 9.10
CA PRO A 111 11.10 0.67 8.59
C PRO A 111 12.00 -0.02 7.55
N PRO A 112 12.53 0.73 6.55
CA PRO A 112 13.56 0.23 5.65
C PRO A 112 14.81 -0.23 6.42
N GLN A 113 15.47 -1.29 5.94
CA GLN A 113 16.71 -1.84 6.49
C GLN A 113 17.95 -1.30 5.74
#